data_AF-A0A126ZXQ7-F1
#
_entry.id   AF-A0A126ZXQ7-F1
#
_cell.length_a   1.000
_cell.length_b   1.000
_cell.length_c   1.000
_cell.angle_alpha   90.00
_cell.angle_beta   90.00
_cell.angle_gamma   90.00
#
_symmetry.space_group_name_H-M   'P 1'
#
loop_
_entity.id
_entity.type
_entity.pdbx_description
1 polymer ?
#
loop_
_entity_poly.entity_id
_entity_poly.type
_entity_poly.pdbx_seq_one_letter_code
_entity_poly.pdbx_strand_id
1 'polypeptide(L)'
;MVELKSKRFRPEHLGQLNFYVAAVDGMLRLPHHAPTVGILVCGSKNDQTVRYALDASAAPVAVAAYTYDTLPAEERAALPSPEAITAALDQGTVAAPADS
;
A
#
# COMPACT_ATOMS: atom_id res chain seq x y z
N MET A 1 1.71 -10.31 -5.75
CA MET A 1 0.56 -9.43 -5.44
C MET A 1 1.07 -8.23 -4.64
N VAL A 2 0.52 -7.03 -4.85
CA VAL A 2 0.91 -5.81 -4.11
C VAL A 2 -0.32 -5.16 -3.49
N GLU A 3 -0.22 -4.78 -2.22
CA GLU A 3 -1.24 -4.05 -1.45
C GLU A 3 -0.65 -2.71 -0.98
N LEU A 4 -1.34 -1.60 -1.23
CA LEU A 4 -0.91 -0.25 -0.84
C LEU A 4 -1.79 0.31 0.27
N LYS A 5 -1.19 0.76 1.37
CA LYS A 5 -1.87 1.47 2.46
C LYS A 5 -1.28 2.86 2.64
N SER A 6 -2.11 3.89 2.53
CA SER A 6 -1.66 5.29 2.75
C SER A 6 -1.30 5.60 4.21
N LYS A 7 -1.68 4.71 5.15
CA LYS A 7 -1.46 4.87 6.59
C LYS A 7 -0.29 4.02 7.09
N ARG A 8 0.12 4.26 8.33
CA ARG A 8 1.11 3.43 9.06
C ARG A 8 0.69 1.96 9.07
N PHE A 9 1.67 1.06 8.99
CA PHE A 9 1.49 -0.37 9.16
C PHE A 9 0.75 -0.72 10.46
N ARG A 10 -0.23 -1.62 10.36
CA ARG A 10 -0.89 -2.31 11.48
C ARG A 10 -0.88 -3.81 11.20
N PRO A 11 -0.76 -4.67 12.24
CA PRO A 11 -0.75 -6.12 12.05
C PRO A 11 -1.97 -6.67 11.29
N GLU A 12 -3.15 -6.07 11.45
CA GLU A 12 -4.38 -6.43 10.74
C GLU A 12 -4.25 -6.33 9.20
N HIS A 13 -3.39 -5.45 8.69
CA HIS A 13 -3.14 -5.33 7.25
C HIS A 13 -2.51 -6.61 6.68
N LEU A 14 -1.67 -7.27 7.48
CA LEU A 14 -1.02 -8.52 7.08
C LEU A 14 -2.04 -9.66 7.00
N GLY A 15 -3.04 -9.67 7.89
CA GLY A 15 -4.15 -10.63 7.82
C GLY A 15 -4.94 -10.52 6.51
N GLN A 16 -5.25 -9.29 6.07
CA GLN A 16 -5.90 -9.04 4.78
C GLN A 16 -5.04 -9.54 3.61
N LEU A 17 -3.74 -9.20 3.60
CA LEU A 17 -2.83 -9.63 2.56
C LEU A 17 -2.67 -11.16 2.51
N ASN A 18 -2.55 -11.82 3.67
CA ASN A 18 -2.44 -13.26 3.77
C ASN A 18 -3.68 -13.96 3.20
N PHE A 19 -4.87 -13.43 3.49
CA PHE A 19 -6.10 -13.94 2.91
C PHE A 19 -6.08 -13.87 1.39
N TYR A 20 -5.69 -12.73 0.81
CA TYR A 20 -5.65 -12.58 -0.63
C TYR A 20 -4.57 -13.43 -1.29
N VAL A 21 -3.40 -13.54 -0.68
CA VAL A 21 -2.34 -14.45 -1.15
C VAL A 21 -2.88 -15.88 -1.20
N ALA A 22 -3.51 -16.36 -0.14
CA ALA A 22 -4.09 -17.71 -0.09
C ALA A 22 -5.21 -17.91 -1.14
N ALA A 23 -6.08 -16.92 -1.32
CA ALA A 23 -7.14 -16.96 -2.32
C ALA A 23 -6.59 -17.02 -3.75
N VAL A 24 -5.61 -16.16 -4.08
CA VAL A 24 -4.94 -16.15 -5.39
C VAL A 24 -4.21 -17.47 -5.61
N ASP A 25 -3.53 -17.98 -4.59
CA ASP A 25 -2.81 -19.25 -4.69
C ASP A 25 -3.76 -20.43 -4.94
N GLY A 26 -4.92 -20.45 -4.28
CA GLY A 26 -5.94 -21.49 -4.46
C GLY A 26 -6.73 -21.39 -5.77
N MET A 27 -6.93 -20.18 -6.30
CA MET A 27 -7.80 -19.94 -7.46
C MET A 27 -7.05 -19.82 -8.78
N LEU A 28 -5.84 -19.26 -8.77
CA LEU A 28 -5.13 -18.82 -9.98
C LEU A 28 -3.76 -19.48 -10.17
N ARG A 29 -3.20 -20.12 -9.14
CA ARG A 29 -1.87 -20.74 -9.25
C ARG A 29 -1.95 -22.05 -10.04
N LEU A 30 -1.10 -22.18 -11.05
CA LEU A 30 -0.89 -23.41 -11.80
C LEU A 30 0.23 -24.26 -11.16
N PRO A 31 0.30 -25.58 -11.43
CA PRO A 31 1.26 -26.47 -10.79
C PRO A 31 2.74 -26.10 -10.96
N HIS A 32 3.09 -25.38 -12.02
CA HIS A 32 4.46 -24.96 -12.33
C HIS A 32 4.78 -23.54 -11.87
N HIS A 33 3.83 -22.82 -11.27
CA HIS A 33 4.07 -21.50 -10.71
C HIS A 33 4.69 -21.59 -9.32
N ALA A 34 5.59 -20.66 -9.01
CA ALA A 34 6.05 -20.43 -7.65
C ALA A 34 4.90 -19.96 -6.74
N PRO A 35 5.02 -20.11 -5.41
CA PRO A 35 4.06 -19.57 -4.47
C PRO A 35 3.83 -18.07 -4.67
N THR A 36 2.58 -17.63 -4.52
CA THR A 36 2.23 -16.22 -4.64
C THR A 36 2.88 -15.40 -3.52
N VAL A 37 3.73 -14.44 -3.86
CA VAL A 37 4.34 -13.52 -2.89
C VAL A 37 3.48 -12.27 -2.70
N GLY A 38 3.14 -11.94 -1.46
CA GLY A 38 2.42 -10.73 -1.09
C GLY A 38 3.38 -9.61 -0.68
N ILE A 39 3.20 -8.40 -1.22
CA ILE A 39 3.98 -7.22 -0.82
C ILE A 39 3.03 -6.17 -0.28
N LEU A 40 3.23 -5.76 0.97
CA LEU A 40 2.50 -4.66 1.61
C LEU A 40 3.37 -3.40 1.60
N VAL A 41 2.91 -2.36 0.92
CA VAL A 41 3.56 -1.05 0.89
C VAL A 41 2.74 -0.09 1.75
N CYS A 42 3.37 0.57 2.74
CA CYS A 42 2.67 1.44 3.69
C CYS A 42 3.37 2.78 3.91
N GLY A 43 2.65 3.79 4.40
CA GLY A 43 3.25 5.14 4.57
C GLY A 43 4.34 5.22 5.63
N SER A 44 4.30 4.33 6.63
CA SER A 44 5.37 4.19 7.64
C SER A 44 5.24 2.85 8.37
N LYS A 45 6.33 2.39 9.00
CA LYS A 45 6.33 1.13 9.77
C LYS A 45 7.21 1.23 11.02
N ASN A 46 6.91 0.40 12.00
CA ASN A 46 7.84 0.12 13.11
C ASN A 46 8.40 -1.29 12.89
N ASP A 47 9.73 -1.40 12.82
CA ASP A 47 10.38 -2.63 12.42
C ASP A 47 10.15 -3.79 13.39
N GLN A 48 10.03 -3.51 14.69
CA GLN A 48 9.70 -4.53 15.69
C GLN A 48 8.27 -5.05 15.47
N THR A 49 7.29 -4.15 15.31
CA THR A 49 5.90 -4.55 15.03
C THR A 49 5.80 -5.35 13.73
N VAL A 50 6.51 -4.94 12.69
CA VAL A 50 6.56 -5.65 11.41
C VAL A 50 7.17 -7.02 11.58
N ARG A 51 8.30 -7.12 12.29
CA ARG A 51 8.97 -8.39 12.54
C ARG A 51 8.07 -9.38 13.27
N TYR A 52 7.43 -8.97 14.36
CA TYR A 52 6.50 -9.85 15.08
C TYR A 52 5.31 -10.28 14.22
N ALA A 53 4.77 -9.38 13.37
CA ALA A 53 3.69 -9.74 12.48
C ALA A 53 4.13 -10.73 11.38
N LEU A 54 5.32 -10.54 10.82
CA LEU A 54 5.91 -11.44 9.81
C LEU A 54 6.24 -12.81 10.39
N ASP A 55 6.81 -12.87 11.60
CA ASP A 55 7.16 -14.12 12.28
C ASP A 55 5.92 -14.99 12.53
N ALA A 56 4.74 -14.39 12.68
CA ALA A 56 3.47 -15.09 12.83
C ALA A 56 2.81 -15.50 11.50
N SER A 57 3.35 -15.09 10.35
CA SER A 57 2.77 -15.34 9.03
C SER A 57 3.32 -16.62 8.39
N ALA A 58 2.43 -17.50 7.96
CA ALA A 58 2.79 -18.70 7.19
C ALA A 58 2.92 -18.46 5.67
N ALA A 59 2.37 -17.33 5.17
CA ALA A 59 2.42 -16.98 3.76
C ALA A 59 3.70 -16.18 3.44
N PRO A 60 4.28 -16.32 2.23
CA PRO A 60 5.43 -15.53 1.81
C PRO A 60 5.02 -14.07 1.57
N VAL A 61 5.24 -13.23 2.59
CA VAL A 61 4.86 -11.82 2.58
C VAL A 61 6.01 -10.90 2.99
N ALA A 62 6.06 -9.72 2.38
CA ALA A 62 7.03 -8.67 2.68
C ALA A 62 6.34 -7.34 2.98
N VAL A 63 6.95 -6.52 3.84
CA VAL A 63 6.43 -5.18 4.18
C VAL A 63 7.48 -4.12 3.88
N ALA A 64 7.11 -3.12 3.08
CA ALA A 64 7.92 -1.96 2.77
C ALA A 64 7.21 -0.67 3.21
N ALA A 65 7.99 0.35 3.53
CA ALA A 65 7.48 1.70 3.73
C ALA A 65 7.85 2.56 2.52
N TYR A 66 6.96 3.45 2.10
CA TYR A 66 7.26 4.43 1.05
C TYR A 66 7.48 5.82 1.65
N THR A 67 8.36 6.60 1.04
CA THR A 67 8.55 8.01 1.34
C THR A 67 8.64 8.79 0.04
N TYR A 68 8.27 10.07 0.07
CA TYR A 68 8.44 10.94 -1.10
C TYR A 68 9.91 11.06 -1.52
N ASP A 69 10.83 11.09 -0.55
CA ASP A 69 12.27 11.24 -0.79
C ASP A 69 12.91 10.03 -1.48
N THR A 70 12.27 8.87 -1.37
CA THR A 70 12.72 7.61 -2.01
C THR A 70 12.20 7.42 -3.43
N LEU A 71 11.34 8.31 -3.94
CA LEU A 71 10.87 8.23 -5.32
C LEU A 71 12.01 8.58 -6.30
N PRO A 72 12.13 7.91 -7.45
CA PRO A 72 13.09 8.33 -8.45
C PRO A 72 12.75 9.73 -8.99
N ALA A 73 13.75 10.40 -9.56
CA ALA A 73 13.67 11.84 -9.85
C ALA A 73 12.58 12.19 -10.87
N GLU A 74 12.34 11.29 -11.83
CA GLU A 74 11.34 11.46 -12.89
C GLU A 74 9.91 11.45 -12.32
N GLU A 75 9.60 10.49 -11.45
CA GLU A 75 8.30 10.38 -10.78
C GLU A 75 8.09 11.53 -9.81
N ARG A 76 9.14 11.99 -9.15
CA ARG A 76 9.07 13.15 -8.25
C ARG A 76 8.73 14.43 -9.01
N ALA A 77 9.30 14.60 -10.20
CA ALA A 77 9.00 15.72 -11.09
C ALA A 77 7.58 15.66 -11.67
N ALA A 78 7.01 14.47 -11.82
CA ALA A 78 5.64 14.27 -12.31
C ALA A 78 4.56 14.52 -11.24
N LEU A 79 4.91 14.51 -9.96
CA LEU A 79 3.98 14.73 -8.85
C LEU A 79 3.88 16.22 -8.47
N PRO A 80 2.67 16.72 -8.16
CA PRO A 80 2.50 18.09 -7.66
C PRO A 80 3.16 18.28 -6.30
N SER A 81 3.66 19.49 -6.03
CA SER A 81 4.24 19.81 -4.72
C SER A 81 3.17 19.84 -3.62
N PRO A 82 3.53 19.64 -2.34
CA PRO A 82 2.59 19.77 -1.23
C PRO A 82 1.88 21.13 -1.19
N GLU A 83 2.58 22.21 -1.54
CA GLU A 83 2.03 23.57 -1.63
C GLU A 83 1.02 23.66 -2.77
N ALA A 84 1.31 23.07 -3.93
CA ALA A 84 0.40 23.03 -5.06
C ALA A 84 -0.88 22.25 -4.72
N ILE A 85 -0.77 21.14 -3.99
CA ILE A 85 -1.92 20.38 -3.49
C ILE A 85 -2.75 21.23 -2.52
N THR A 86 -2.10 21.89 -1.55
CA THR A 86 -2.79 22.73 -0.55
C THR A 86 -3.52 23.89 -1.22
N ALA A 87 -2.85 24.59 -2.14
CA ALA A 87 -3.46 25.69 -2.90
C ALA A 87 -4.65 25.21 -3.76
N ALA A 88 -4.57 24.02 -4.36
CA ALA A 88 -5.68 23.46 -5.13
C ALA A 88 -6.89 23.07 -4.26
N LEU A 89 -6.64 22.58 -3.04
CA LEU A 89 -7.70 22.27 -2.07
C LEU A 89 -8.36 23.54 -1.54
N ASP A 90 -7.59 24.60 -1.29
CA ASP A 90 -8.10 25.90 -0.83
C ASP A 90 -8.93 26.60 -1.92
N GLN A 91 -8.60 26.38 -3.20
CA GLN A 91 -9.35 26.89 -4.35
C GLN A 91 -10.57 26.03 -4.72
N GLY A 92 -10.74 24.87 -4.08
CA GLY A 92 -11.74 23.85 -4.41
C GLY A 92 -12.73 23.57 -3.27
N THR A 93 -13.57 24.54 -2.89
CA THR A 93 -14.90 24.19 -2.38
C THR A 93 -15.67 23.60 -3.56
N VAL A 94 -15.88 22.28 -3.55
CA VAL A 94 -16.74 21.57 -4.51
C VAL A 94 -18.08 22.31 -4.57
N ALA A 95 -18.36 22.95 -5.71
CA ALA A 95 -19.69 23.46 -6.01
C ALA A 95 -20.65 22.27 -5.99
N ALA A 96 -21.52 22.21 -4.98
CA ALA A 96 -22.66 21.30 -5.00
C ALA A 96 -23.53 21.65 -6.22
N PRO A 97 -24.01 20.66 -6.99
CA PRO A 97 -24.92 20.94 -8.10
C PRO A 97 -26.20 21.59 -7.54
N ALA A 98 -26.61 22.70 -8.16
CA ALA A 98 -27.86 23.36 -7.86
C ALA A 98 -29.02 22.40 -8.17
N ASP A 99 -29.85 22.13 -7.15
CA ASP A 99 -31.17 21.53 -7.32
C ASP A 99 -31.99 22.36 -8.31
N SER A 100 -32.66 21.69 -9.24
CA SER A 100 -33.76 22.22 -10.05
C SER A 100 -34.76 21.11 -10.30
#